data_AF-A0A975MER6-F1
#
_entry.id   AF-A0A975MER6-F1
#
_cell.length_a   1.000
_cell.length_b   1.000
_cell.length_c   1.000
_cell.angle_alpha   90.00
_cell.angle_beta   90.00
_cell.angle_gamma   90.00
#
_symmetry.space_group_name_H-M   'P 1'
#
loop_
_entity.id
_entity.type
_entity.pdbx_description
1 polymer ?
#
loop_
_entity_poly.entity_id
_entity_poly.type
_entity_poly.pdbx_seq_one_letter_code
_entity_poly.pdbx_strand_id
1 'polypeptide(L)'
;MPENVAGPRFLQLPEVAEILATSTAQVYALVRRGDLPAIKIGGRGQWRVEATKLEEFIARMYAETDEFVKSHPYTEAGAENAEL
;
A
#
# COMPACT_ATOMS: atom_id res chain seq x y z
N MET A 1 14.30 -1.76 -27.31
CA MET A 1 13.85 -0.47 -26.78
C MET A 1 13.08 -0.78 -25.51
N PRO A 2 13.52 -0.40 -24.29
CA PRO A 2 12.61 -0.52 -23.16
C PRO A 2 11.51 0.53 -23.36
N GLU A 3 10.26 0.08 -23.41
CA GLU A 3 9.12 0.98 -23.31
C GLU A 3 9.30 1.79 -22.04
N ASN A 4 9.31 3.11 -22.18
CA ASN A 4 9.29 4.01 -21.05
C ASN A 4 7.92 3.82 -20.38
N VAL A 5 7.84 2.95 -19.37
CA VAL A 5 6.68 2.79 -18.49
C VAL A 5 6.56 4.05 -17.61
N ALA A 6 6.49 5.22 -18.24
CA ALA A 6 6.26 6.48 -17.56
C ALA A 6 4.74 6.62 -17.37
N GLY A 7 4.21 5.82 -16.44
CA GLY A 7 2.92 6.11 -15.84
C GLY A 7 2.93 7.51 -15.21
N PRO A 8 1.76 8.08 -14.89
CA PRO A 8 1.67 9.40 -14.30
C PRO A 8 2.53 9.47 -13.03
N ARG A 9 3.44 10.45 -12.97
CA ARG A 9 4.33 10.63 -11.81
C ARG A 9 3.55 10.89 -10.52
N PHE A 10 2.37 11.50 -10.63
CA PHE A 10 1.48 11.80 -9.51
C PHE A 10 0.13 11.16 -9.75
N LEU A 11 -0.26 10.29 -8.83
CA LEU A 11 -1.50 9.53 -8.83
C LEU A 11 -2.52 10.17 -7.89
N GLN A 12 -3.79 10.11 -8.26
CA GLN A 12 -4.90 10.48 -7.40
C GLN A 12 -5.26 9.35 -6.44
N LEU A 13 -5.96 9.65 -5.34
CA LEU A 13 -6.39 8.62 -4.38
C LEU A 13 -7.19 7.47 -5.03
N PRO A 14 -8.11 7.71 -5.99
CA PRO A 14 -8.80 6.61 -6.67
C PRO A 14 -7.85 5.72 -7.49
N GLU A 15 -6.89 6.30 -8.21
CA GLU A 15 -5.92 5.53 -9.00
C GLU A 15 -5.02 4.68 -8.10
N VAL A 16 -4.58 5.23 -6.97
CA VAL A 16 -3.81 4.47 -5.97
C VAL A 16 -4.64 3.34 -5.37
N ALA A 17 -5.94 3.57 -5.15
CA ALA A 17 -6.85 2.56 -4.63
C ALA A 17 -7.00 1.39 -5.61
N GLU A 18 -7.10 1.67 -6.91
CA GLU A 18 -7.12 0.66 -7.96
C GLU A 18 -5.82 -0.16 -8.00
N ILE A 19 -4.66 0.51 -7.93
CA ILE A 19 -3.35 -0.17 -7.97
C ILE A 19 -3.15 -1.09 -6.76
N LEU A 20 -3.53 -0.64 -5.57
CA LEU A 20 -3.42 -1.43 -4.33
C LEU A 20 -4.58 -2.39 -4.12
N ALA A 21 -5.50 -2.51 -5.09
CA ALA A 21 -6.73 -3.31 -4.99
C ALA A 21 -7.50 -3.05 -3.67
N THR A 22 -7.62 -1.78 -3.29
CA THR A 22 -8.24 -1.34 -2.04
C THR A 22 -9.28 -0.23 -2.26
N SER A 23 -9.89 0.27 -1.19
CA SER A 23 -10.86 1.37 -1.27
C SER A 23 -10.19 2.74 -1.18
N THR A 24 -10.74 3.73 -1.88
CA THR A 24 -10.28 5.14 -1.81
C THR A 24 -10.32 5.68 -0.38
N ALA A 25 -11.27 5.22 0.44
CA ALA A 25 -11.36 5.59 1.85
C ALA A 25 -10.17 5.08 2.67
N GLN A 26 -9.72 3.85 2.39
CA GLN A 26 -8.53 3.28 3.02
C GLN A 26 -7.26 4.04 2.59
N VAL A 27 -7.09 4.34 1.31
CA VAL A 27 -5.96 5.16 0.83
C VAL A 27 -5.99 6.55 1.47
N TYR A 28 -7.16 7.17 1.56
CA TYR A 28 -7.31 8.45 2.25
C TYR A 28 -6.90 8.37 3.73
N ALA A 29 -7.27 7.30 4.44
CA ALA A 29 -6.86 7.10 5.82
C ALA A 29 -5.34 6.95 5.96
N LEU A 30 -4.67 6.22 5.05
CA LEU A 30 -3.21 6.10 5.02
C LEU A 30 -2.53 7.46 4.83
N VAL A 31 -3.01 8.24 3.86
CA VAL A 31 -2.52 9.60 3.63
C VAL A 31 -2.76 10.51 4.83
N ARG A 32 -3.92 10.37 5.48
CA ARG A 32 -4.29 11.20 6.63
C ARG A 32 -3.46 10.89 7.88
N ARG A 33 -3.10 9.61 8.07
CA ARG A 33 -2.20 9.13 9.14
C ARG A 33 -0.74 9.46 8.87
N GLY A 34 -0.37 9.66 7.60
CA GLY A 34 1.00 9.94 7.17
C GLY A 34 1.78 8.70 6.72
N ASP A 35 1.14 7.53 6.72
CA ASP A 35 1.75 6.26 6.32
C ASP A 35 2.10 6.26 4.83
N LEU A 36 1.22 6.85 4.01
CA LEU A 36 1.43 7.06 2.58
C LEU A 36 1.68 8.55 2.29
N PRO A 37 2.91 8.95 1.92
CA PRO A 37 3.22 10.34 1.62
C PRO A 37 2.42 10.85 0.41
N ALA A 38 1.65 11.93 0.62
CA ALA A 38 0.92 12.60 -0.44
C ALA A 38 1.03 14.12 -0.30
N ILE A 39 0.99 14.80 -1.43
CA ILE A 39 0.97 16.26 -1.51
C ILE A 39 -0.43 16.75 -1.84
N LYS A 40 -0.84 17.85 -1.21
CA LYS A 40 -2.11 18.51 -1.47
C LYS A 40 -1.89 19.59 -2.54
N ILE A 41 -2.42 19.40 -3.74
CA ILE A 41 -2.24 20.31 -4.87
C ILE A 41 -3.54 21.06 -5.16
N GLY A 42 -3.45 22.39 -5.25
CA GLY A 42 -4.54 23.29 -5.65
C GLY A 42 -5.55 23.64 -4.54
N GLY A 43 -6.34 24.68 -4.78
CA GLY A 43 -7.28 25.27 -3.80
C GLY A 43 -8.49 24.39 -3.43
N ARG A 44 -8.71 23.26 -4.13
CA ARG A 44 -9.79 22.29 -3.84
C ARG A 44 -9.33 21.12 -2.98
N GLY A 45 -8.07 21.10 -2.56
CA GLY A 45 -7.54 20.08 -1.67
C GLY A 45 -7.45 18.68 -2.26
N GLN A 46 -7.06 18.59 -3.54
CA GLN A 46 -6.79 17.31 -4.17
C GLN A 46 -5.49 16.74 -3.64
N TRP A 47 -5.52 15.48 -3.20
CA TRP A 47 -4.32 14.73 -2.83
C TRP A 47 -3.70 14.08 -4.07
N ARG A 48 -2.37 14.10 -4.11
CA ARG A 48 -1.55 13.48 -5.14
C ARG A 48 -0.45 12.68 -4.46
N VAL A 49 -0.35 11.41 -4.81
CA VAL A 49 0.69 10.50 -4.34
C VAL A 49 1.72 10.37 -5.44
N GLU A 50 3.00 10.57 -5.15
CA GLU A 50 4.04 10.32 -6.15
C GLU A 50 4.20 8.80 -6.35
N ALA A 51 4.31 8.34 -7.60
CA ALA A 51 4.42 6.92 -7.91
C ALA A 51 5.58 6.25 -7.16
N THR A 52 6.74 6.92 -7.08
CA THR A 52 7.89 6.43 -6.30
C THR A 52 7.59 6.27 -4.81
N LYS A 53 6.75 7.14 -4.23
CA LYS A 53 6.33 7.04 -2.82
C LYS A 53 5.34 5.92 -2.58
N LEU A 54 4.51 5.60 -3.57
CA LEU A 54 3.68 4.40 -3.55
C LEU A 54 4.54 3.14 -3.57
N GLU A 55 5.54 3.06 -4.46
CA GLU A 55 6.47 1.92 -4.52
C GLU A 55 7.27 1.77 -3.21
N GLU A 56 7.78 2.86 -2.65
CA GLU A 56 8.45 2.86 -1.33
C GLU A 56 7.52 2.38 -0.21
N PHE A 57 6.24 2.74 -0.25
CA PHE A 57 5.24 2.24 0.70
C PHE A 57 5.03 0.74 0.55
N ILE A 58 4.86 0.24 -0.67
CA ILE A 58 4.71 -1.20 -0.96
C ILE A 58 5.93 -1.98 -0.43
N ALA A 59 7.15 -1.49 -0.71
CA ALA A 59 8.38 -2.12 -0.23
C ALA A 59 8.44 -2.19 1.31
N ARG A 60 8.04 -1.13 2.01
CA ARG A 60 7.94 -1.14 3.48
C ARG A 60 6.91 -2.15 3.99
N MET A 61 5.72 -2.20 3.39
CA MET A 61 4.68 -3.17 3.76
C MET A 61 5.15 -4.62 3.60
N TYR A 62 5.91 -4.91 2.53
CA TYR A 62 6.51 -6.24 2.36
C TYR A 62 7.54 -6.55 3.44
N ALA A 63 8.42 -5.60 3.79
CA ALA A 63 9.40 -5.79 4.85
C ALA A 63 8.75 -6.03 6.22
N GLU A 64 7.72 -5.24 6.56
CA GLU A 64 6.95 -5.42 7.80
C GLU A 64 6.23 -6.77 7.83
N THR A 65 5.67 -7.20 6.70
CA THR A 65 5.01 -8.51 6.59
C THR A 65 6.01 -9.65 6.73
N ASP A 66 7.19 -9.55 6.12
CA ASP A 66 8.27 -10.54 6.25
C ASP A 66 8.74 -10.66 7.71
N GLU A 67 8.93 -9.54 8.41
CA GLU A 67 9.26 -9.53 9.84
C GLU A 67 8.14 -10.13 10.70
N PHE A 68 6.88 -9.82 10.39
CA PHE A 68 5.72 -10.39 11.08
C PHE A 68 5.64 -11.91 10.90
N VAL A 69 5.81 -12.42 9.68
CA VAL A 69 5.78 -13.85 9.38
C VAL A 69 6.95 -14.59 10.04
N LYS A 70 8.14 -13.98 10.08
CA LYS A 70 9.31 -14.54 10.78
C LYS A 70 9.11 -14.62 12.30
N SER A 71 8.49 -13.60 12.89
CA SER A 71 8.21 -13.56 14.34
C SER A 71 7.01 -14.42 14.73
N HIS A 72 6.09 -14.70 13.81
CA HIS A 72 4.91 -15.54 14.00
C HIS A 72 4.88 -16.65 12.93
N PRO A 73 5.82 -17.62 12.98
CA PRO A 73 5.82 -18.73 12.04
C PRO A 73 4.49 -19.47 12.17
N TYR A 74 3.83 -19.71 11.03
CA TYR A 74 2.63 -20.52 10.99
C TYR A 74 2.99 -21.95 11.42
N THR A 75 2.64 -22.33 12.63
CA THR A 75 2.73 -23.71 13.11
C THR A 75 1.43 -24.44 12.78
N GLU A 76 1.51 -25.51 11.99
CA GLU A 76 0.38 -26.39 11.62
C GLU A 76 -0.27 -27.11 12.83
N ALA A 77 0.25 -26.93 14.05
CA ALA A 77 -0.21 -27.56 15.29
C ALA A 77 -1.66 -27.21 15.71
N GLY A 78 -2.31 -26.26 15.05
CA GLY A 78 -3.71 -25.89 15.30
C GLY A 78 -4.75 -26.72 14.53
N ALA A 79 -4.35 -27.48 13.51
CA ALA A 79 -5.28 -28.20 12.62
C ALA A 79 -5.59 -29.64 13.08
N GLU A 80 -4.75 -30.25 13.92
CA GLU A 80 -4.92 -31.65 14.36
C GLU A 80 -5.86 -31.84 15.57
N ASN A 81 -6.29 -30.77 16.26
CA ASN A 81 -7.16 -30.89 17.44
C ASN A 81 -8.67 -30.69 17.15
N ALA A 82 -9.08 -30.66 15.89
CA ALA A 82 -10.50 -30.48 15.51
C ALA A 82 -11.22 -31.79 15.13
N GLU A 83 -10.56 -32.95 15.25
CA GLU A 83 -11.18 -34.24 14.94
C GLU A 83 -10.91 -35.27 16.05
N LEU A 84 -11.54 -35.07 17.21
CA LEU A 84 -11.80 -36.09 18.23
C LEU A 84 -13.16 -35.86 18.91
#